data_AF-A0A3C1W974-F1
#
_entry.id   AF-A0A3C1W974-F1
#
_cell.length_a   1.000
_cell.length_b   1.000
_cell.length_c   1.000
_cell.angle_alpha   90.00
_cell.angle_beta   90.00
_cell.angle_gamma   90.00
#
_symmetry.space_group_name_H-M   'P 1'
#
loop_
_entity.id
_entity.type
_entity.pdbx_description
1 polymer ?
#
loop_
_entity_poly.entity_id
_entity_poly.type
_entity_poly.pdbx_seq_one_letter_code
_entity_poly.pdbx_strand_id
1 'polypeptide(L)'
;MSQKAQVRDLLRDPAWQEKDVGFPLPDSSHACVVSLPTWQSVIGYEESDASIVARMRAGYPRFFIHPITTRYFERVEARVANKNERVIAYSSEQAAGRAAAYVSEQSGVTARQLSEERSHLVVPEAGYQAARDYWRHTGEIISSRQAED
;
A
#
# COMPACT_ATOMS: atom_id res chain seq x y z
N MET A 1 28.82 -8.74 -2.02
CA MET A 1 28.69 -7.72 -3.08
C MET A 1 27.37 -7.98 -3.78
N SER A 2 26.35 -7.16 -3.53
CA SER A 2 25.03 -7.36 -4.14
C SER A 2 25.12 -7.02 -5.63
N GLN A 3 24.83 -7.98 -6.51
CA GLN A 3 24.55 -7.69 -7.91
C GLN A 3 23.35 -6.74 -7.90
N LYS A 4 23.59 -5.43 -8.13
CA LYS A 4 22.50 -4.54 -8.54
C LYS A 4 21.90 -5.19 -9.78
N ALA A 5 20.72 -5.77 -9.65
CA ALA A 5 19.95 -6.24 -10.79
C ALA A 5 19.97 -5.11 -11.83
N GLN A 6 20.42 -5.40 -13.05
CA GLN A 6 20.42 -4.41 -14.12
C GLN A 6 18.96 -3.99 -14.31
N VAL A 7 18.66 -2.74 -13.97
CA VAL A 7 17.35 -2.14 -14.19
C VAL A 7 17.06 -2.25 -15.69
N ARG A 8 15.92 -2.86 -16.03
CA ARG A 8 15.45 -3.00 -17.41
C ARG A 8 15.49 -1.64 -18.11
N ASP A 9 16.20 -1.56 -19.24
CA ASP A 9 16.22 -0.37 -20.08
C ASP A 9 14.93 -0.31 -20.90
N LEU A 10 13.93 0.41 -20.40
CA LEU A 10 12.62 0.50 -21.03
C LEU A 10 12.62 1.18 -22.40
N LEU A 11 13.70 1.88 -22.79
CA LEU A 11 13.83 2.45 -24.13
C LEU A 11 14.24 1.41 -25.17
N ARG A 12 14.97 0.37 -24.76
CA ARG A 12 15.46 -0.71 -25.64
C ARG A 12 14.65 -1.99 -25.51
N ASP A 13 14.11 -2.25 -24.33
CA ASP A 13 13.27 -3.39 -24.00
C ASP A 13 12.07 -2.91 -23.15
N PRO A 14 11.03 -2.33 -23.78
CA PRO A 14 9.86 -1.87 -23.05
C PRO A 14 9.06 -3.05 -22.49
N ALA A 15 8.41 -2.86 -21.35
CA ALA A 15 7.55 -3.85 -20.70
C ALA A 15 6.15 -3.92 -21.35
N TRP A 16 6.05 -4.33 -22.62
CA TRP A 16 4.84 -4.25 -23.44
C TRP A 16 4.26 -5.63 -23.86
N GLN A 17 4.81 -6.74 -23.37
CA GLN A 17 4.35 -8.09 -23.75
C GLN A 17 3.53 -8.73 -22.63
N GLU A 18 2.71 -9.73 -22.96
CA GLU A 18 1.89 -10.46 -21.97
C GLU A 18 2.73 -11.02 -20.80
N LYS A 19 3.97 -11.46 -21.06
CA LYS A 19 4.91 -11.92 -20.01
C LYS A 19 5.26 -10.85 -18.97
N ASP A 20 5.06 -9.57 -19.30
CA ASP A 20 5.39 -8.41 -18.48
C ASP A 20 4.24 -7.96 -17.56
N VAL A 21 3.04 -8.56 -17.63
CA VAL A 21 1.94 -8.22 -16.71
C VAL A 21 2.40 -8.38 -15.26
N GLY A 22 2.19 -7.32 -14.46
CA GLY A 22 2.59 -7.27 -13.05
C GLY A 22 4.07 -6.95 -12.83
N PHE A 23 4.86 -6.74 -13.89
CA PHE A 23 6.26 -6.34 -13.78
C PHE A 23 6.37 -4.93 -13.17
N PRO A 24 7.14 -4.75 -12.08
CA PRO A 24 7.28 -3.46 -11.41
C PRO A 24 7.97 -2.42 -12.30
N LEU A 25 7.48 -1.19 -12.30
CA LEU A 25 8.05 -0.07 -13.06
C LEU A 25 8.37 1.11 -12.11
N PRO A 26 9.64 1.52 -11.96
CA PRO A 26 10.85 0.83 -12.42
C PRO A 26 11.05 -0.52 -11.70
N ASP A 27 11.97 -1.35 -12.18
CA ASP A 27 12.36 -2.60 -11.50
C ASP A 27 13.12 -2.28 -10.20
N SER A 28 12.37 -2.08 -9.12
CA SER A 28 12.84 -1.63 -7.82
C SER A 28 11.99 -2.23 -6.71
N SER A 29 12.60 -2.48 -5.55
CA SER A 29 11.89 -2.87 -4.32
C SER A 29 10.83 -1.87 -3.88
N HIS A 30 10.88 -0.63 -4.35
CA HIS A 30 9.92 0.45 -4.03
C HIS A 30 9.06 0.86 -5.23
N ALA A 31 8.92 0.00 -6.24
CA ALA A 31 8.05 0.28 -7.38
C ALA A 31 6.62 0.54 -6.91
N CYS A 32 6.02 1.60 -7.44
CA CYS A 32 4.66 2.02 -7.09
C CYS A 32 3.66 1.74 -8.20
N VAL A 33 4.08 1.15 -9.31
CA VAL A 33 3.22 0.79 -10.44
C VAL A 33 3.76 -0.47 -11.09
N VAL A 34 2.92 -1.12 -11.89
CA VAL A 34 3.25 -2.33 -12.65
C VAL A 34 2.86 -2.16 -14.11
N SER A 35 3.41 -2.99 -14.99
CA SER A 35 2.94 -3.08 -16.37
C SER A 35 1.62 -3.85 -16.47
N LEU A 36 0.67 -3.29 -17.22
CA LEU A 36 -0.55 -3.92 -17.72
C LEU A 36 -0.59 -3.68 -19.25
N PRO A 37 0.22 -4.43 -20.01
CA PRO A 37 0.57 -4.06 -21.37
C PRO A 37 -0.50 -4.37 -22.43
N THR A 38 -1.46 -5.24 -22.11
CA THR A 38 -2.53 -5.63 -23.02
C THR A 38 -3.87 -5.10 -22.54
N TRP A 39 -4.80 -4.79 -23.46
CA TRP A 39 -6.16 -4.41 -23.09
C TRP A 39 -6.85 -5.48 -22.22
N GLN A 40 -6.57 -6.75 -22.50
CA GLN A 40 -7.06 -7.87 -21.70
C GLN A 40 -6.53 -7.83 -20.26
N SER A 41 -5.25 -7.49 -20.06
CA SER A 41 -4.68 -7.33 -18.72
C SER A 41 -5.28 -6.13 -17.96
N VAL A 42 -5.66 -5.06 -18.67
CA VAL A 42 -6.37 -3.91 -18.07
C VAL A 42 -7.77 -4.32 -17.63
N ILE A 43 -8.55 -4.96 -18.52
CA ILE A 43 -9.89 -5.47 -18.17
C ILE A 43 -9.80 -6.43 -16.98
N GLY A 44 -8.89 -7.41 -17.03
CA GLY A 44 -8.76 -8.39 -15.96
C GLY A 44 -8.34 -7.76 -14.63
N TYR A 45 -7.53 -6.69 -14.64
CA TYR A 45 -7.25 -5.94 -13.42
C TYR A 45 -8.50 -5.25 -12.85
N GLU A 46 -9.27 -4.55 -13.69
CA GLU A 46 -10.48 -3.82 -13.27
C GLU A 46 -11.61 -4.78 -12.81
N GLU A 47 -11.72 -5.95 -13.43
CA GLU A 47 -12.70 -6.99 -13.06
C GLU A 47 -12.22 -7.90 -11.93
N SER A 48 -11.03 -7.64 -11.35
CA SER A 48 -10.43 -8.44 -10.28
C SER A 48 -10.20 -9.92 -10.66
N ASP A 49 -9.85 -10.18 -11.93
CA ASP A 49 -9.43 -11.51 -12.40
C ASP A 49 -8.22 -12.00 -11.58
N ALA A 50 -8.41 -13.12 -10.88
CA ALA A 50 -7.40 -13.71 -10.01
C ALA A 50 -6.08 -14.01 -10.73
N SER A 51 -6.13 -14.38 -12.03
CA SER A 51 -4.94 -14.68 -12.83
C SER A 51 -4.09 -13.43 -13.13
N ILE A 52 -4.71 -12.25 -13.18
CA ILE A 52 -4.03 -10.97 -13.36
C ILE A 52 -3.56 -10.42 -12.00
N VAL A 53 -4.46 -10.37 -11.01
CA VAL A 53 -4.16 -9.83 -9.68
C VAL A 53 -3.02 -10.59 -9.00
N ALA A 54 -2.97 -11.92 -9.12
CA ALA A 54 -1.91 -12.74 -8.54
C ALA A 54 -0.51 -12.45 -9.13
N ARG A 55 -0.42 -11.82 -10.31
CA ARG A 55 0.85 -11.45 -10.96
C ARG A 55 1.33 -10.07 -10.53
N MET A 56 0.48 -9.25 -9.92
CA MET A 56 0.82 -7.89 -9.48
C MET A 56 1.80 -7.93 -8.31
N ARG A 57 3.01 -7.39 -8.53
CA ARG A 57 4.04 -7.29 -7.48
C ARG A 57 4.02 -5.97 -6.72
N ALA A 58 3.37 -4.97 -7.31
CA ALA A 58 3.14 -3.64 -6.77
C ALA A 58 1.85 -3.08 -7.38
N GLY A 59 1.47 -1.89 -6.97
CA GLY A 59 0.35 -1.16 -7.57
C GLY A 59 0.33 0.27 -7.09
N TYR A 60 -0.49 1.09 -7.77
CA TYR A 60 -0.57 2.50 -7.46
C TYR A 60 -0.87 2.71 -5.97
N PRO A 61 -0.12 3.56 -5.22
CA PRO A 61 -0.17 3.60 -3.75
C PRO A 61 -1.48 4.08 -3.12
N ARG A 62 -2.55 4.25 -3.90
CA ARG A 62 -3.93 4.61 -3.46
C ARG A 62 -4.91 3.45 -3.68
N PHE A 63 -4.47 2.39 -4.36
CA PHE A 63 -5.25 1.17 -4.59
C PHE A 63 -4.56 -0.05 -4.02
N PHE A 64 -3.24 0.02 -3.86
CA PHE A 64 -2.40 -1.06 -3.39
C PHE A 64 -1.52 -0.59 -2.23
N ILE A 65 -1.60 -1.25 -1.08
CA ILE A 65 -0.64 -1.03 0.01
C ILE A 65 0.62 -1.81 -0.34
N HIS A 66 1.74 -1.10 -0.49
CA HIS A 66 3.00 -1.69 -0.91
C HIS A 66 3.44 -2.82 0.05
N PRO A 67 4.07 -3.93 -0.41
CA PRO A 67 4.31 -5.10 0.45
C PRO A 67 5.24 -4.80 1.63
N ILE A 68 6.23 -3.93 1.45
CA ILE A 68 7.09 -3.43 2.54
C ILE A 68 6.25 -2.69 3.61
N THR A 69 5.32 -1.83 3.18
CA THR A 69 4.42 -1.09 4.08
C THR A 69 3.45 -2.04 4.80
N THR A 70 2.92 -3.05 4.12
CA THR A 70 2.09 -4.10 4.74
C THR A 70 2.85 -4.83 5.84
N ARG A 71 4.09 -5.28 5.57
CA ARG A 71 4.93 -5.91 6.60
C ARG A 71 5.23 -5.00 7.77
N TYR A 72 5.44 -3.70 7.51
CA TYR A 72 5.59 -2.72 8.58
C TYR A 72 4.32 -2.63 9.44
N PHE A 73 3.13 -2.53 8.84
CA PHE A 73 1.87 -2.54 9.59
C PHE A 73 1.70 -3.82 10.42
N GLU A 74 1.95 -5.00 9.84
CA GLU A 74 1.88 -6.28 10.55
C GLU A 74 2.82 -6.32 11.77
N ARG A 75 4.06 -5.83 11.64
CA ARG A 75 5.03 -5.75 12.76
C ARG A 75 4.53 -4.85 13.88
N VAL A 76 3.95 -3.69 13.55
CA VAL A 76 3.42 -2.76 14.55
C VAL A 76 2.14 -3.30 15.18
N GLU A 77 1.23 -3.85 14.37
CA GLU A 77 -0.03 -4.47 14.80
C GLU A 77 0.22 -5.56 15.83
N ALA A 78 1.19 -6.46 15.59
CA ALA A 78 1.58 -7.50 16.54
C ALA A 78 2.09 -6.98 17.90
N ARG A 79 2.56 -5.72 17.96
CA ARG A 79 3.06 -5.08 19.19
C ARG A 79 1.98 -4.31 19.94
N VAL A 80 1.06 -3.65 19.23
CA VAL A 80 0.22 -2.58 19.82
C VAL A 80 -1.29 -2.79 19.69
N ALA A 81 -1.74 -3.73 18.86
CA ALA A 81 -3.14 -3.95 18.55
C ALA A 81 -3.69 -5.20 19.25
N ASN A 82 -4.96 -5.13 19.66
CA ASN A 82 -5.72 -6.29 20.14
C ASN A 82 -6.30 -7.11 18.98
N LYS A 83 -6.91 -8.27 19.29
CA LYS A 83 -7.46 -9.23 18.31
C LYS A 83 -8.43 -8.65 17.26
N ASN A 84 -9.09 -7.52 17.55
CA ASN A 84 -10.06 -6.86 16.67
C ASN A 84 -9.64 -5.43 16.31
N GLU A 85 -8.34 -5.16 16.29
CA GLU A 85 -7.77 -3.87 15.94
C GLU A 85 -6.73 -4.04 14.85
N ARG A 86 -6.61 -3.02 14.00
CA ARG A 86 -5.69 -2.94 12.86
C ARG A 86 -4.85 -1.70 12.98
N VAL A 87 -3.69 -1.70 12.32
CA VAL A 87 -2.80 -0.54 12.31
C VAL A 87 -2.63 0.04 10.91
N ILE A 88 -2.67 1.37 10.83
CA ILE A 88 -2.19 2.14 9.66
C ILE A 88 -1.22 3.21 10.14
N ALA A 89 -0.07 3.33 9.49
CA ALA A 89 0.89 4.41 9.75
C ALA A 89 0.74 5.55 8.72
N TYR A 90 0.76 6.77 9.22
CA TYR A 90 0.60 8.01 8.47
C TYR A 90 1.90 8.80 8.39
N SER A 91 2.00 9.65 7.36
CA SER A 91 3.19 10.44 7.05
C SER A 91 3.52 11.49 8.12
N SER A 92 2.54 11.91 8.92
CA SER A 92 2.71 12.81 10.05
C SER A 92 1.62 12.63 11.10
N GLU A 93 1.82 13.23 12.28
CA GLU A 93 0.80 13.26 13.33
C GLU A 93 -0.48 13.99 12.92
N GLN A 94 -0.36 15.04 12.09
CA GLN A 94 -1.53 15.76 11.60
C GLN A 94 -2.34 14.92 10.62
N ALA A 95 -1.67 14.11 9.79
CA ALA A 95 -2.33 13.16 8.90
C ALA A 95 -3.06 12.06 9.68
N ALA A 96 -2.41 11.50 10.72
CA ALA A 96 -3.06 10.54 11.61
C ALA A 96 -4.28 11.14 12.33
N GLY A 97 -4.18 12.39 12.81
CA GLY A 97 -5.29 13.09 13.45
C GLY A 97 -6.50 13.31 12.53
N ARG A 98 -6.26 13.72 11.26
CA ARG A 98 -7.33 13.82 10.26
C ARG A 98 -7.94 12.47 9.93
N ALA A 99 -7.13 11.42 9.81
CA ALA A 99 -7.61 10.07 9.60
C ALA A 99 -8.48 9.57 10.78
N ALA A 100 -8.06 9.85 12.02
CA ALA A 100 -8.82 9.50 13.21
C ALA A 100 -10.20 10.19 13.23
N ALA A 101 -10.25 11.48 12.91
CA ALA A 101 -11.49 12.23 12.79
C ALA A 101 -12.41 11.64 11.72
N TYR A 102 -11.86 11.34 10.53
CA TYR A 102 -12.61 10.73 9.44
C TYR A 102 -13.16 9.36 9.81
N VAL A 103 -12.36 8.50 10.44
CA VAL A 103 -12.82 7.18 10.92
C VAL A 103 -13.97 7.34 11.90
N SER A 104 -13.85 8.23 12.87
CA SER A 104 -14.91 8.49 13.85
C SER A 104 -16.20 8.96 13.20
N GLU A 105 -16.11 9.84 12.20
CA GLU A 105 -17.26 10.37 11.47
C GLU A 105 -17.95 9.29 10.60
N GLN A 106 -17.17 8.49 9.87
CA GLN A 106 -17.71 7.54 8.90
C GLN A 106 -18.17 6.21 9.50
N SER A 107 -17.61 5.81 10.65
CA SER A 107 -17.86 4.49 11.24
C SER A 107 -18.38 4.52 12.67
N GLY A 108 -18.40 5.69 13.33
CA GLY A 108 -18.84 5.83 14.72
C GLY A 108 -17.89 5.22 15.76
N VAL A 109 -16.75 4.65 15.34
CA VAL A 109 -15.73 4.12 16.26
C VAL A 109 -14.57 5.08 16.44
N THR A 110 -14.04 5.14 17.65
CA THR A 110 -12.85 5.95 17.94
C THR A 110 -11.58 5.14 17.68
N ALA A 111 -10.72 5.69 16.85
CA ALA A 111 -9.38 5.16 16.64
C ALA A 111 -8.37 5.84 17.59
N ARG A 112 -7.38 5.08 18.05
CA ARG A 112 -6.35 5.55 18.99
C ARG A 112 -5.09 5.92 18.24
N GLN A 113 -4.65 7.17 18.36
CA GLN A 113 -3.38 7.61 17.81
C GLN A 113 -2.21 7.14 18.71
N LEU A 114 -1.13 6.69 18.08
CA LEU A 114 0.12 6.30 18.73
C LEU A 114 1.29 6.92 17.97
N SER A 115 2.03 7.82 18.61
CA SER A 115 3.26 8.39 18.06
C SER A 115 4.47 7.72 18.70
N GLU A 116 5.23 6.98 17.90
CA GLU A 116 6.56 6.47 18.25
C GLU A 116 7.58 7.13 17.30
N GLU A 117 8.37 6.34 16.55
CA GLU A 117 9.20 6.86 15.44
C GLU A 117 8.35 7.36 14.26
N ARG A 118 7.13 6.83 14.13
CA ARG A 118 6.14 7.21 13.12
C ARG A 118 4.79 7.41 13.79
N SER A 119 3.87 8.08 13.08
CA SER A 119 2.51 8.28 13.58
C SER A 119 1.60 7.15 13.11
N HIS A 120 0.98 6.46 14.06
CA HIS A 120 0.11 5.31 13.82
C HIS A 120 -1.31 5.61 14.27
N LEU A 121 -2.25 4.97 13.60
CA LEU A 121 -3.63 4.88 14.03
C LEU A 121 -3.95 3.41 14.29
N VAL A 122 -4.29 3.09 15.54
CA VAL A 122 -4.85 1.80 15.93
C VAL A 122 -6.36 1.91 15.80
N VAL A 123 -6.93 1.16 14.86
CA VAL A 123 -8.32 1.28 14.42
C VAL A 123 -9.05 -0.02 14.76
N PRO A 124 -10.20 0.01 15.45
CA PRO A 124 -11.05 -1.16 15.55
C PRO A 124 -11.41 -1.72 14.17
N GLU A 125 -11.52 -3.04 13.99
CA GLU A 125 -11.77 -3.67 12.69
C GLU A 125 -12.98 -3.03 11.95
N ALA A 126 -14.02 -2.66 12.70
CA ALA A 126 -15.21 -1.99 12.19
C ALA A 126 -14.95 -0.62 11.53
N GLY A 127 -13.87 0.08 11.93
CA GLY A 127 -13.45 1.35 11.34
C GLY A 127 -12.33 1.23 10.30
N TYR A 128 -11.78 0.02 10.10
CA TYR A 128 -10.61 -0.16 9.24
C TYR A 128 -10.89 0.21 7.78
N GLN A 129 -12.09 -0.08 7.27
CA GLN A 129 -12.48 0.33 5.92
C GLN A 129 -12.47 1.87 5.77
N ALA A 130 -13.00 2.62 6.74
CA ALA A 130 -12.96 4.08 6.72
C ALA A 130 -11.52 4.61 6.75
N ALA A 131 -10.63 3.98 7.53
CA ALA A 131 -9.22 4.36 7.55
C ALA A 131 -8.52 4.10 6.21
N ARG A 132 -8.88 3.00 5.53
CA ARG A 132 -8.43 2.72 4.16
C ARG A 132 -8.99 3.76 3.19
N ASP A 133 -10.27 4.09 3.25
CA ASP A 133 -10.88 5.05 2.34
C ASP A 133 -10.26 6.45 2.50
N TYR A 134 -10.01 6.90 3.73
CA TYR A 134 -9.23 8.12 3.99
C TYR A 134 -7.88 8.08 3.27
N TRP A 135 -7.14 6.97 3.38
CA TRP A 135 -5.87 6.78 2.68
C TRP A 135 -6.05 6.80 1.15
N ARG A 136 -7.07 6.15 0.60
CA ARG A 136 -7.31 6.15 -0.85
C ARG A 136 -7.57 7.56 -1.38
N HIS A 137 -8.26 8.39 -0.60
CA HIS A 137 -8.57 9.78 -0.97
C HIS A 137 -7.39 10.74 -0.81
N THR A 138 -6.68 10.65 0.31
CA THR A 138 -5.66 11.64 0.69
C THR A 138 -4.24 11.19 0.36
N GLY A 139 -4.01 9.89 0.44
CA GLY A 139 -2.73 9.29 0.17
C GLY A 139 -1.67 9.47 1.27
N GLU A 140 -2.09 9.84 2.48
CA GLU A 140 -1.17 10.30 3.53
C GLU A 140 -0.58 9.19 4.40
N ILE A 141 -0.54 7.94 3.92
CA ILE A 141 0.20 6.88 4.61
C ILE A 141 1.70 7.00 4.36
N ILE A 142 2.50 6.32 5.19
CA ILE A 142 3.94 6.23 4.98
C ILE A 142 4.29 5.58 3.62
N SER A 143 5.37 6.05 3.00
CA SER A 143 5.93 5.43 1.80
C SER A 143 6.61 4.10 2.11
N SER A 144 6.88 3.29 1.09
CA SER A 144 7.65 2.05 1.26
C SER A 144 9.10 2.28 1.73
N ARG A 145 9.70 3.44 1.42
CA ARG A 145 11.03 3.83 1.92
C ARG A 145 11.01 4.23 3.39
N GLN A 146 9.91 4.83 3.83
CA GLN A 146 9.68 5.05 5.25
C GLN A 146 9.35 3.72 5.95
N ALA A 147 8.69 2.77 5.29
CA ALA A 147 8.43 1.48 5.91
C ALA A 147 9.66 0.54 5.94
N GLU A 148 10.69 0.84 5.13
CA GLU A 148 11.93 0.08 5.03
C GLU A 148 12.91 0.55 6.11
N ASP A 149 12.83 -0.12 7.26
CA ASP A 149 13.80 -0.07 8.37
C ASP A 149 14.45 -1.46 8.51
#